data_AF-A0A0N0NPS3-F1
#
_entry.id   AF-A0A0N0NPS3-F1
#
_cell.length_a   1.000
_cell.length_b   1.000
_cell.length_c   1.000
_cell.angle_alpha   90.00
_cell.angle_beta   90.00
_cell.angle_gamma   90.00
#
_symmetry.space_group_name_H-M   'P 1'
#
loop_
_entity.id
_entity.type
_entity.pdbx_description
1 polymer ?
#
loop_
_entity_poly.entity_id
_entity_poly.type
_entity_poly.pdbx_seq_one_letter_code
_entity_poly.pdbx_strand_id
1 'polypeptide(L)'
;MTDALTLSRFALERAGIPPDRIVVFAQSIGAAVAMLLCHQLALGSPPTLFADMVLAAPFADVELLTWAQRGVNKFIVNKWASKGTLASFNRHCDVGPKSRATSTRSRYDITLIHAEDDYDIPWVHSDVLF
;
A
#
# COMPACT_ATOMS: atom_id res chain seq x y z
N MET A 1 8.71 5.29 7.05
CA MET A 1 7.99 4.15 7.67
C MET A 1 7.60 4.46 9.11
N THR A 2 8.53 4.88 9.98
CA THR A 2 8.23 5.24 11.38
C THR A 2 7.04 6.19 11.52
N ASP A 3 7.02 7.28 10.76
CA ASP A 3 5.94 8.27 10.85
C ASP A 3 4.57 7.71 10.42
N ALA A 4 4.56 6.87 9.38
CA ALA A 4 3.34 6.22 8.90
C ALA A 4 2.75 5.26 9.96
N LEU A 5 3.61 4.50 10.65
CA LEU A 5 3.20 3.66 11.78
C LEU A 5 2.71 4.50 12.96
N THR A 6 3.43 5.58 13.30
CA THR A 6 3.04 6.49 14.40
C THR A 6 1.67 7.11 14.13
N LEU A 7 1.42 7.61 12.91
CA LEU A 7 0.13 8.17 12.52
C LEU A 7 -0.98 7.13 12.56
N SER A 8 -0.71 5.92 12.08
CA SER A 8 -1.67 4.81 12.12
C SER A 8 -2.05 4.44 13.55
N ARG A 9 -1.05 4.33 14.44
CA ARG A 9 -1.29 4.09 15.87
C ARG A 9 -2.05 5.23 16.52
N PHE A 10 -1.74 6.47 16.18
CA PHE A 10 -2.53 7.61 16.66
C PHE A 10 -4.00 7.47 16.26
N ALA A 11 -4.29 7.19 14.99
CA ALA A 11 -5.67 7.03 14.51
C ALA A 11 -6.41 5.89 15.23
N LEU A 12 -5.75 4.74 15.39
CA LEU A 12 -6.32 3.54 16.00
C LEU A 12 -6.48 3.67 17.52
N GLU A 13 -5.43 4.10 18.21
CA GLU A 13 -5.33 4.02 19.68
C GLU A 13 -5.75 5.32 20.37
N ARG A 14 -5.48 6.48 19.75
CA ARG A 14 -5.75 7.79 20.36
C ARG A 14 -7.04 8.41 19.86
N ALA A 15 -7.26 8.40 18.55
CA ALA A 15 -8.52 8.89 17.97
C ALA A 15 -9.64 7.82 18.03
N GLY A 16 -9.29 6.56 18.33
CA GLY A 16 -10.25 5.47 18.49
C GLY A 16 -11.01 5.14 17.21
N ILE A 17 -10.43 5.44 16.04
CA ILE A 17 -11.07 5.20 14.75
C ILE A 17 -10.93 3.71 14.41
N PRO A 18 -12.04 2.98 14.20
CA PRO A 18 -11.99 1.59 13.79
C PRO A 18 -11.24 1.41 12.46
N PRO A 19 -10.41 0.35 12.29
CA PRO A 19 -9.66 0.10 11.06
C PRO A 19 -10.54 0.05 9.79
N ASP A 20 -11.75 -0.50 9.90
CA ASP A 20 -12.76 -0.60 8.84
C ASP A 20 -13.38 0.75 8.42
N ARG A 21 -12.94 1.86 9.05
CA ARG A 21 -13.30 3.24 8.70
C ARG A 21 -12.12 4.09 8.24
N ILE A 22 -10.95 3.48 8.08
CA ILE A 22 -9.73 4.16 7.65
C ILE A 22 -9.43 3.76 6.21
N VAL A 23 -9.11 4.76 5.39
CA VAL A 23 -8.62 4.58 4.02
C VAL A 23 -7.21 5.15 3.96
N VAL A 24 -6.28 4.41 3.37
CA VAL A 24 -4.92 4.89 3.10
C VAL A 24 -4.86 5.38 1.67
N PHE A 25 -4.75 6.71 1.51
CA PHE A 25 -4.49 7.32 0.22
C PHE A 25 -3.01 7.62 0.06
N ALA A 26 -2.43 7.28 -1.08
CA ALA A 26 -1.07 7.65 -1.41
C ALA A 26 -0.85 7.84 -2.90
N GLN A 27 0.12 8.70 -3.24
CA GLN A 27 0.43 9.06 -4.62
C GLN A 27 1.93 8.90 -4.89
N SER A 28 2.29 8.47 -6.11
CA SER A 28 3.69 8.31 -6.54
C SER A 28 4.49 7.45 -5.54
N ILE A 29 5.61 7.96 -5.02
CA ILE A 29 6.46 7.29 -4.03
C ILE A 29 5.77 7.01 -2.70
N GLY A 30 4.73 7.78 -2.37
CA GLY A 30 3.88 7.50 -1.22
C GLY A 30 3.23 6.11 -1.33
N ALA A 31 2.96 5.62 -2.55
CA ALA A 31 2.32 4.33 -2.75
C ALA A 31 3.15 3.18 -2.17
N ALA A 32 4.48 3.21 -2.32
CA ALA A 32 5.36 2.20 -1.73
C ALA A 32 5.29 2.22 -0.19
N VAL A 33 5.21 3.40 0.41
CA VAL A 33 5.07 3.55 1.87
C VAL A 33 3.71 3.02 2.34
N ALA A 34 2.63 3.35 1.63
CA ALA A 34 1.27 2.87 1.93
C ALA A 34 1.16 1.35 1.83
N MET A 35 1.65 0.76 0.74
CA MET A 35 1.66 -0.71 0.57
C MET A 35 2.44 -1.40 1.68
N LEU A 36 3.62 -0.89 2.03
CA LEU A 36 4.43 -1.48 3.08
C LEU A 36 3.82 -1.29 4.48
N LEU A 37 3.17 -0.16 4.74
CA LEU A 37 2.41 0.08 5.97
C LEU A 37 1.28 -0.95 6.10
N CYS A 38 0.41 -1.06 5.10
CA CYS A 38 -0.70 -2.01 5.10
C CYS A 38 -0.20 -3.45 5.24
N HIS A 39 0.90 -3.80 4.58
CA HIS A 39 1.55 -5.11 4.72
C HIS A 39 2.04 -5.37 6.16
N GLN A 40 2.75 -4.41 6.77
CA GLN A 40 3.23 -4.53 8.15
C GLN A 40 2.08 -4.68 9.15
N LEU A 41 0.99 -3.91 8.98
CA LEU A 41 -0.18 -3.97 9.84
C LEU A 41 -0.95 -5.29 9.69
N ALA A 42 -1.03 -5.83 8.47
CA ALA A 42 -1.63 -7.13 8.21
C ALA A 42 -0.83 -8.28 8.87
N LEU A 43 0.50 -8.21 8.85
CA LEU A 43 1.37 -9.18 9.53
C LEU A 43 1.37 -9.06 11.06
N GLY A 44 0.78 -7.98 11.60
CA GLY A 44 0.65 -7.76 13.04
C GLY A 44 -0.19 -8.84 13.74
N SER A 45 -0.11 -8.88 15.07
CA SER A 45 -0.95 -9.74 15.90
C SER A 45 -1.64 -8.87 16.97
N PRO A 46 -2.96 -8.61 16.84
CA PRO A 46 -3.88 -9.10 15.79
C PRO A 46 -3.64 -8.44 14.41
N PRO A 47 -3.96 -9.13 13.30
CA PRO A 47 -3.93 -8.54 11.96
C PRO A 47 -4.85 -7.32 11.88
N THR A 48 -4.31 -6.20 11.39
CA THR A 48 -5.09 -4.97 11.18
C THR A 48 -5.20 -4.69 9.69
N LEU A 49 -6.45 -4.64 9.19
CA LEU A 49 -6.76 -4.32 7.81
C LEU A 49 -7.60 -3.04 7.78
N PHE A 50 -7.17 -2.09 6.96
CA PHE A 50 -7.93 -0.88 6.67
C PHE A 50 -9.00 -1.15 5.61
N ALA A 51 -9.97 -0.25 5.50
CA ALA A 51 -11.11 -0.41 4.59
C ALA A 51 -10.66 -0.46 3.12
N ASP A 52 -9.79 0.47 2.72
CA ASP A 52 -9.26 0.56 1.35
C ASP A 52 -7.85 1.18 1.35
N MET A 53 -7.09 0.84 0.31
CA MET A 53 -5.83 1.47 -0.05
C MET A 53 -5.96 2.04 -1.47
N VAL A 54 -6.02 3.37 -1.57
CA VAL A 54 -6.15 4.10 -2.83
C VAL A 54 -4.78 4.61 -3.26
N LEU A 55 -4.28 4.10 -4.38
CA LEU A 55 -2.95 4.41 -4.91
C LEU A 55 -3.07 5.17 -6.24
N ALA A 56 -2.65 6.43 -6.25
CA ALA A 56 -2.61 7.28 -7.43
C ALA A 56 -1.21 7.33 -8.06
N ALA A 57 -1.11 7.10 -9.36
CA ALA A 57 0.15 6.99 -10.11
C ALA A 57 1.21 6.12 -9.37
N PRO A 58 0.86 4.89 -8.95
CA PRO A 58 1.80 4.04 -8.24
C PRO A 58 2.89 3.56 -9.21
N PHE A 59 4.10 3.34 -8.68
CA PHE A 59 5.13 2.64 -9.41
C PHE A 59 5.33 1.21 -8.90
N ALA A 60 5.60 0.28 -9.80
CA ALA A 60 5.86 -1.12 -9.49
C ALA A 60 7.28 -1.37 -8.99
N ASP A 61 8.25 -0.61 -9.51
CA ASP A 61 9.67 -0.74 -9.22
C ASP A 61 10.37 0.63 -9.32
N VAL A 62 11.28 0.90 -8.40
CA VAL A 62 12.14 2.09 -8.38
C VAL A 62 13.08 2.10 -9.60
N GLU A 63 13.45 0.93 -10.13
CA GLU A 63 14.29 0.82 -11.34
C GLU A 63 13.59 1.29 -12.60
N LEU A 64 12.26 1.31 -12.60
CA LEU A 64 11.47 1.71 -13.76
C LEU A 64 11.12 3.21 -13.77
N LEU A 65 11.48 3.96 -12.71
CA LEU A 65 11.28 5.41 -12.66
C LEU A 65 12.12 6.10 -13.74
N THR A 66 11.46 6.88 -14.59
CA THR A 66 12.10 7.55 -15.73
C THR A 66 13.05 8.69 -15.30
N TRP A 67 13.74 9.28 -16.28
CA TRP A 67 14.83 10.25 -16.14
C TRP A 67 14.55 11.44 -15.21
N ALA A 68 13.29 11.89 -15.09
CA ALA A 68 12.89 13.01 -14.23
C ALA A 68 13.10 12.74 -12.73
N GLN A 69 13.04 11.48 -12.29
CA GLN A 69 13.14 11.10 -10.88
C GLN A 69 14.53 10.53 -10.49
N ARG A 70 15.49 10.49 -11.42
CA ARG A 70 16.88 10.04 -11.16
C ARG A 70 17.60 10.83 -10.07
N GLY A 71 17.26 12.12 -9.92
CA GLY A 71 17.78 12.96 -8.84
C GLY A 71 17.28 12.50 -7.47
N VAL A 72 16.01 12.11 -7.37
CA VAL A 72 15.38 11.62 -6.14
C VAL A 72 15.80 10.18 -5.84
N ASN A 73 16.03 9.34 -6.86
CA ASN A 73 16.47 7.95 -6.70
C ASN A 73 17.74 7.80 -5.85
N LYS A 74 18.65 8.79 -5.89
CA LYS A 74 19.84 8.82 -5.01
C LYS A 74 19.50 8.90 -3.52
N PHE A 75 18.34 9.41 -3.16
CA PHE A 75 17.84 9.51 -1.79
C PHE A 75 16.92 8.35 -1.41
N ILE A 76 16.53 7.50 -2.37
CA ILE A 76 15.73 6.30 -2.12
C ILE A 76 16.68 5.19 -1.65
N VAL A 77 16.92 5.17 -0.33
CA VAL A 77 17.76 4.16 0.34
C VAL A 77 17.19 2.74 0.18
N ASN A 78 15.88 2.63 -0.03
CA ASN A 78 15.13 1.40 0.12
C ASN A 78 14.31 1.16 -1.16
N LYS A 79 14.86 0.33 -2.06
CA LYS A 79 14.31 0.02 -3.39
C LYS A 79 13.25 -1.08 -3.33
N TRP A 80 12.27 -0.95 -2.44
CA TRP A 80 11.23 -1.95 -2.29
C TRP A 80 10.51 -2.13 -3.63
N ALA A 81 10.56 -3.33 -4.19
CA ALA A 81 9.73 -3.69 -5.33
C ALA A 81 8.28 -3.68 -4.84
N SER A 82 7.55 -2.59 -5.10
CA SER A 82 6.14 -2.41 -4.77
C SER A 82 5.30 -3.63 -5.17
N LYS A 83 5.63 -4.24 -6.31
CA LYS A 83 5.04 -5.51 -6.78
C LYS A 83 5.17 -6.64 -5.77
N GLY A 84 6.36 -6.86 -5.21
CA GLY A 84 6.63 -7.93 -4.25
C GLY A 84 5.89 -7.72 -2.94
N THR A 85 5.84 -6.48 -2.47
CA THR A 85 5.10 -6.10 -1.25
C THR A 85 3.59 -6.31 -1.43
N LEU A 86 3.03 -5.84 -2.55
CA LEU A 86 1.60 -6.01 -2.83
C LEU A 86 1.22 -7.48 -3.00
N ALA A 87 2.03 -8.27 -3.72
CA ALA A 87 1.80 -9.70 -3.88
C ALA A 87 1.88 -10.45 -2.54
N SER A 88 2.83 -10.08 -1.67
CA SER A 88 2.95 -10.63 -0.31
C SER A 88 1.73 -10.28 0.55
N PHE A 89 1.26 -9.02 0.48
CA PHE A 89 0.06 -8.55 1.17
C PHE A 89 -1.19 -9.31 0.71
N ASN A 90 -1.45 -9.38 -0.60
CA ASN A 90 -2.60 -10.11 -1.15
C ASN A 90 -2.58 -11.57 -0.71
N ARG A 91 -1.42 -12.24 -0.84
CA ARG A 91 -1.25 -13.63 -0.40
C ARG A 91 -1.57 -13.78 1.07
N HIS A 92 -1.02 -12.93 1.94
CA HIS A 92 -1.25 -13.00 3.38
C HIS A 92 -2.75 -12.84 3.72
N CYS A 93 -3.42 -11.89 3.10
CA CYS A 93 -4.85 -11.67 3.31
C CYS A 93 -5.71 -12.83 2.76
N ASP A 94 -5.25 -13.53 1.70
CA ASP A 94 -5.94 -14.68 1.13
C ASP A 94 -5.74 -15.98 1.94
N VAL A 95 -4.60 -16.17 2.61
CA VAL A 95 -4.33 -17.35 3.46
C VAL A 95 -4.73 -17.18 4.93
N GLY A 96 -5.14 -15.97 5.35
CA GLY A 96 -5.58 -15.69 6.72
C GLY A 96 -6.75 -16.59 7.18
N PRO A 97 -6.95 -16.76 8.51
CA PRO A 97 -7.92 -17.71 9.03
C PRO A 97 -9.31 -17.42 8.46
N LYS A 98 -9.86 -18.38 7.70
CA LYS A 98 -11.29 -18.40 7.36
C LYS A 98 -12.06 -18.49 8.66
N SER A 99 -12.43 -17.36 9.24
CA SER A 99 -13.23 -17.26 10.46
C SER A 99 -14.57 -17.96 10.22
N ARG A 100 -14.64 -19.21 10.67
CA ARG A 100 -15.78 -20.14 10.58
C ARG A 100 -17.04 -19.69 11.35
N ALA A 101 -17.14 -18.43 11.76
CA ALA A 101 -18.22 -17.92 12.61
C ALA A 101 -18.90 -16.64 12.10
N THR A 102 -18.43 -16.01 11.02
CA THR A 102 -19.13 -14.92 10.33
C THR A 102 -18.67 -14.89 8.89
N SER A 103 -19.60 -14.90 7.94
CA SER A 103 -19.38 -14.90 6.48
C SER A 103 -18.71 -13.61 5.93
N THR A 104 -18.07 -12.82 6.78
CA THR A 104 -17.36 -11.61 6.39
C THR A 104 -15.86 -11.90 6.44
N ARG A 105 -15.33 -12.39 5.32
CA ARG A 105 -13.91 -12.23 4.98
C ARG A 105 -13.54 -10.77 5.32
N SER A 106 -12.47 -10.53 6.08
CA SER A 106 -12.02 -9.16 6.36
C SER A 106 -11.85 -8.46 5.02
N ARG A 107 -12.77 -7.53 4.72
CA ARG A 107 -12.84 -6.88 3.42
C ARG A 107 -11.80 -5.77 3.44
N TYR A 108 -10.84 -5.89 2.53
CA TYR A 108 -9.92 -4.83 2.18
C TYR A 108 -10.08 -4.64 0.67
N ASP A 109 -10.09 -3.39 0.24
CA ASP A 109 -10.07 -3.02 -1.17
C ASP A 109 -8.71 -2.42 -1.51
N ILE A 110 -8.33 -2.50 -2.79
CA ILE A 110 -7.17 -1.81 -3.36
C ILE A 110 -7.64 -1.11 -4.62
N THR A 111 -7.57 0.21 -4.64
CA THR A 111 -7.96 1.03 -5.78
C THR A 111 -6.73 1.65 -6.43
N LEU A 112 -6.48 1.34 -7.70
CA LEU A 112 -5.40 1.95 -8.49
C LEU A 112 -5.96 3.01 -9.43
N ILE A 113 -5.38 4.22 -9.41
CA ILE A 113 -5.73 5.33 -10.30
C ILE A 113 -4.46 5.76 -11.03
N HIS A 114 -4.47 5.79 -12.36
CA HIS A 114 -3.32 6.24 -13.16
C HIS A 114 -3.83 6.99 -14.40
N ALA A 115 -3.23 8.15 -14.69
CA ALA A 115 -3.49 8.85 -15.94
C ALA A 115 -2.72 8.18 -17.08
N GLU A 116 -3.39 7.96 -18.23
CA GLU A 116 -2.78 7.33 -19.41
C GLU A 116 -1.66 8.20 -20.03
N ASP A 117 -1.73 9.51 -19.83
CA ASP A 117 -0.78 10.51 -20.29
C ASP A 117 0.23 10.95 -19.21
N ASP A 118 0.41 10.17 -18.14
CA ASP A 118 1.47 10.42 -17.15
C ASP A 118 2.86 10.12 -17.75
N TYR A 119 3.54 11.18 -18.18
CA TYR A 119 4.88 11.10 -18.77
C TYR A 119 6.00 11.00 -17.71
N ASP A 120 5.70 11.30 -16.45
CA ASP A 120 6.66 11.25 -15.35
C ASP A 120 6.75 9.83 -14.77
N ILE A 121 5.59 9.20 -14.57
CA ILE A 121 5.43 7.81 -14.12
C ILE A 121 4.57 7.11 -15.16
N PRO A 122 5.17 6.44 -16.17
CA PRO A 122 4.38 5.82 -17.22
C PRO A 122 3.35 4.82 -16.68
N TRP A 123 2.13 4.88 -17.19
CA TRP A 123 0.99 4.07 -16.73
C TRP A 123 1.21 2.55 -16.81
N VAL A 124 2.19 2.09 -17.60
CA VAL A 124 2.69 0.69 -17.63
C VAL A 124 3.04 0.15 -16.24
N HIS A 125 3.33 1.01 -15.26
CA HIS A 125 3.52 0.58 -13.87
C HIS A 125 2.24 0.04 -13.21
N SER A 126 1.08 0.59 -13.54
CA SER A 126 -0.19 0.07 -13.04
C SER A 126 -0.52 -1.29 -13.65
N ASP A 127 -0.20 -1.53 -14.93
CA ASP A 127 -0.36 -2.84 -15.57
C ASP A 127 0.45 -3.95 -14.89
N VAL A 128 1.60 -3.60 -14.30
CA VAL A 128 2.43 -4.56 -13.55
C VAL A 128 1.89 -4.86 -12.15
N LEU A 129 1.08 -3.94 -11.60
CA LEU A 129 0.49 -4.03 -10.26
C LEU A 129 -0.90 -4.69 -10.27
N PHE A 130 -1.60 -4.67 -11.41
CA PHE A 130 -2.78 -5.50 -11.68
C PHE A 130 -2.40 -6.97 -11.94
#